data_AF-A0A0K8QVM9-F1
#
_entry.id   AF-A0A0K8QVM9-F1
#
_cell.length_a   1.000
_cell.length_b   1.000
_cell.length_c   1.000
_cell.angle_alpha   90.00
_cell.angle_beta   90.00
_cell.angle_gamma   90.00
#
_symmetry.space_group_name_H-M   'P 1'
#
loop_
_entity.id
_entity.type
_entity.pdbx_description
1 polymer ?
#
loop_
_entity_poly.entity_id
_entity_poly.type
_entity_poly.pdbx_seq_one_letter_code
_entity_poly.pdbx_strand_id
1 'polypeptide(L)'
;MKATLLFSLITFMYFLNTNAQSGSPAGETLFRLYADSASLSSDATPMVADFKERVNRIRPGLAFDVGFVVYTTPAMVYYAPKSKNVVTSLYHELPDEPKAFFNTYSDNAEAAKEFFAVFFNGFYIAHELGHGLVAAYGLSDPKAMYREELEVNLIAMNYWHSVGKTAELEKCYQFAKAFLGKVPDPVPSDATDRIAWFNGHYWELGPQPEKYGYFQFSQFVDIYENHPRVQIDEYLKNYIVQLEERKKQ
;
A
#
# COMPACT_ATOMS: atom_id res chain seq x y z
N MET A 1 27.33 74.16 17.41
CA MET A 1 26.02 73.77 17.97
C MET A 1 25.51 72.56 17.19
N LYS A 2 25.25 71.47 17.94
CA LYS A 2 24.43 70.25 17.70
C LYS A 2 24.04 69.95 16.23
N ALA A 3 24.67 68.98 15.56
CA ALA A 3 24.60 67.51 15.73
C ALA A 3 23.31 66.90 15.12
N THR A 4 23.52 66.28 13.95
CA THR A 4 22.56 65.66 13.04
C THR A 4 22.08 64.30 13.54
N LEU A 5 20.82 63.98 13.18
CA LEU A 5 20.11 62.70 13.38
C LEU A 5 20.96 61.47 13.01
N LEU A 6 20.79 60.39 13.78
CA LEU A 6 20.87 59.03 13.22
C LEU A 6 19.76 58.16 13.83
N PHE A 7 18.79 57.79 12.99
CA PHE A 7 17.82 56.73 13.22
C PHE A 7 18.53 55.38 13.10
N SER A 8 18.36 54.49 14.08
CA SER A 8 18.78 53.10 13.98
C SER A 8 17.54 52.24 13.80
N LEU A 9 17.33 51.73 12.59
CA LEU A 9 16.32 50.73 12.25
C LEU A 9 16.98 49.36 12.43
N ILE A 10 16.54 48.59 13.43
CA ILE A 10 16.95 47.20 13.62
C ILE A 10 16.01 46.32 12.79
N THR A 11 16.51 45.83 11.65
CA THR A 11 15.81 44.84 10.83
C THR A 11 16.11 43.44 11.35
N PHE A 12 15.12 42.83 12.01
CA PHE A 12 15.18 41.42 12.40
C PHE A 12 14.83 40.56 11.17
N MET A 13 15.84 40.00 10.50
CA MET A 13 15.63 38.97 9.48
C MET A 13 15.42 37.62 10.16
N TYR A 14 14.16 37.19 10.25
CA TYR A 14 13.82 35.80 10.51
C TYR A 14 14.11 34.98 9.24
N PHE A 15 15.17 34.19 9.27
CA PHE A 15 15.35 33.09 8.31
C PHE A 15 14.39 31.95 8.71
N LEU A 16 13.24 31.90 8.05
CA LEU A 16 12.43 30.68 8.01
C LEU A 16 13.17 29.65 7.15
N ASN A 17 13.86 28.71 7.81
CA ASN A 17 14.27 27.46 7.19
C ASN A 17 13.03 26.59 6.95
N THR A 18 12.28 26.87 5.89
CA THR A 18 11.33 25.92 5.35
C THR A 18 12.12 24.83 4.62
N ASN A 19 12.49 23.77 5.33
CA ASN A 19 12.78 22.47 4.70
C ASN A 19 11.45 21.92 4.15
N ALA A 20 10.94 22.53 3.08
CA ALA A 20 10.02 21.87 2.20
C ALA A 20 10.85 20.82 1.47
N GLN A 21 10.90 19.59 1.98
CA GLN A 21 11.19 18.45 1.15
C GLN A 21 10.12 18.48 0.05
N SER A 22 10.50 18.97 -1.12
CA SER A 22 9.73 18.80 -2.35
C SER A 22 9.57 17.28 -2.52
N GLY A 23 8.39 16.78 -2.16
CA GLY A 23 8.02 15.40 -2.37
C GLY A 23 8.27 15.06 -3.84
N SER A 24 8.95 13.94 -4.08
CA SER A 24 9.06 13.36 -5.41
C SER A 24 7.64 13.20 -5.99
N PRO A 25 7.40 13.49 -7.29
CA PRO A 25 6.08 13.32 -7.93
C PRO A 25 5.65 11.85 -8.11
N ALA A 26 6.18 10.94 -7.27
CA ALA A 26 5.99 9.52 -7.36
C ALA A 26 4.51 9.14 -7.12
N GLY A 27 3.82 8.73 -8.18
CA GLY A 27 2.44 8.24 -8.10
C GLY A 27 1.38 9.33 -7.92
N GLU A 28 1.64 10.58 -8.32
CA GLU A 28 0.66 11.68 -8.23
C GLU A 28 -0.70 11.33 -8.87
N THR A 29 -0.68 10.48 -9.90
CA THR A 29 -1.82 10.14 -10.75
C THR A 29 -2.40 8.74 -10.52
N LEU A 30 -1.87 7.94 -9.58
CA LEU A 30 -2.45 6.65 -9.19
C LEU A 30 -3.80 6.82 -8.48
N PHE A 31 -4.47 5.71 -8.12
CA PHE A 31 -5.84 5.68 -7.57
C PHE A 31 -6.94 6.08 -8.56
N ARG A 32 -6.71 5.85 -9.86
CA ARG A 32 -7.68 6.09 -10.93
C ARG A 32 -7.83 4.88 -11.84
N LEU A 33 -8.87 4.90 -12.67
CA LEU A 33 -9.00 3.94 -13.77
C LEU A 33 -8.02 4.29 -14.89
N TYR A 34 -7.50 3.25 -15.52
CA TYR A 34 -6.63 3.33 -16.68
C TYR A 34 -7.30 2.70 -17.89
N ALA A 35 -7.15 3.36 -19.03
CA ALA A 35 -7.65 2.88 -20.31
C ALA A 35 -6.70 1.90 -20.99
N ASP A 36 -5.42 1.93 -20.62
CA ASP A 36 -4.38 1.10 -21.21
C ASP A 36 -3.24 0.83 -20.20
N SER A 37 -2.46 -0.22 -20.49
CA SER A 37 -1.35 -0.67 -19.66
C SER A 37 -0.17 0.29 -19.67
N ALA A 38 0.02 1.04 -20.76
CA ALA A 38 1.11 2.00 -20.90
C ALA A 38 0.96 3.16 -19.90
N SER A 39 -0.26 3.69 -19.78
CA SER A 39 -0.59 4.78 -18.85
C SER A 39 -0.46 4.32 -17.39
N LEU A 40 -0.95 3.13 -17.05
CA LEU A 40 -0.78 2.58 -15.69
C LEU A 40 0.69 2.32 -15.37
N SER A 41 1.44 1.74 -16.31
CA SER A 41 2.88 1.50 -16.14
C SER A 41 3.66 2.81 -15.98
N SER A 42 3.31 3.83 -16.76
CA SER A 42 3.93 5.16 -16.68
C SER A 42 3.75 5.80 -15.32
N ASP A 43 2.58 5.64 -14.70
CA ASP A 43 2.26 6.23 -13.39
C ASP A 43 2.81 5.40 -12.22
N ALA A 44 2.84 4.06 -12.35
CA ALA A 44 3.33 3.17 -11.31
C ALA A 44 4.86 3.08 -11.25
N THR A 45 5.55 3.19 -12.40
CA THR A 45 7.02 3.05 -12.46
C THR A 45 7.76 4.04 -11.55
N PRO A 46 7.43 5.35 -11.51
CA PRO A 46 8.04 6.30 -10.58
C PRO A 46 7.83 5.92 -9.11
N MET A 47 6.65 5.39 -8.76
CA MET A 47 6.34 4.94 -7.41
C MET A 47 7.16 3.71 -7.01
N VAL A 48 7.30 2.73 -7.91
CA VAL A 48 8.17 1.57 -7.66
C VAL A 48 9.63 1.99 -7.54
N ALA A 49 10.09 2.93 -8.36
CA ALA A 49 11.45 3.47 -8.28
C ALA A 49 11.71 4.19 -6.95
N ASP A 50 10.78 5.04 -6.50
CA ASP A 50 10.86 5.75 -5.22
C ASP A 50 10.94 4.77 -4.04
N PHE A 51 10.06 3.77 -4.00
CA PHE A 51 10.07 2.75 -2.96
C PHE A 51 11.41 1.99 -2.91
N LYS A 52 11.94 1.59 -4.09
CA LYS A 52 13.25 0.92 -4.19
C LYS A 52 14.38 1.80 -3.71
N GLU A 53 14.36 3.09 -4.04
CA GLU A 53 15.37 4.03 -3.59
C GLU A 53 15.38 4.14 -2.06
N ARG A 54 14.19 4.24 -1.44
CA ARG A 54 14.05 4.28 0.03
C ARG A 54 14.59 3.02 0.69
N VAL A 55 14.22 1.84 0.17
CA VAL A 55 14.78 0.56 0.65
C VAL A 55 16.30 0.53 0.50
N ASN A 56 16.85 0.90 -0.66
CA ASN A 56 18.29 0.90 -0.90
C ASN A 56 19.05 1.92 -0.04
N ARG A 57 18.43 3.06 0.27
CA ARG A 57 18.99 4.07 1.18
C ARG A 57 19.11 3.53 2.61
N ILE A 58 18.13 2.76 3.06
CA ILE A 58 18.09 2.16 4.41
C ILE A 58 19.01 0.93 4.46
N ARG A 59 18.94 0.07 3.45
CA ARG A 59 19.74 -1.14 3.35
C ARG A 59 20.47 -1.23 2.00
N PRO A 60 21.63 -0.58 1.87
CA PRO A 60 22.45 -0.70 0.67
C PRO A 60 22.86 -2.15 0.42
N GLY A 61 22.80 -2.57 -0.84
CA GLY A 61 23.22 -3.90 -1.29
C GLY A 61 22.20 -5.02 -1.07
N LEU A 62 21.01 -4.74 -0.52
CA LEU A 62 19.90 -5.69 -0.57
C LEU A 62 19.51 -5.91 -2.05
N ALA A 63 19.36 -7.16 -2.47
CA ALA A 63 18.91 -7.53 -3.82
C ALA A 63 17.39 -7.31 -3.98
N PHE A 64 16.94 -6.06 -3.78
CA PHE A 64 15.56 -5.63 -3.93
C PHE A 64 15.37 -4.99 -5.31
N ASP A 65 15.20 -5.85 -6.32
CA ASP A 65 15.12 -5.52 -7.75
C ASP A 65 13.69 -5.60 -8.30
N VAL A 66 12.68 -5.43 -7.44
CA VAL A 66 11.26 -5.58 -7.82
C VAL A 66 10.90 -4.66 -9.00
N GLY A 67 10.17 -5.21 -9.97
CA GLY A 67 9.64 -4.50 -11.13
C GLY A 67 8.12 -4.35 -11.07
N PHE A 68 7.55 -3.82 -12.15
CA PHE A 68 6.11 -3.61 -12.29
C PHE A 68 5.66 -4.02 -13.68
N VAL A 69 4.55 -4.76 -13.76
CA VAL A 69 3.92 -5.13 -15.02
C VAL A 69 2.40 -5.06 -14.89
N VAL A 70 1.73 -4.73 -15.99
CA VAL A 70 0.27 -4.79 -16.09
C VAL A 70 -0.09 -6.06 -16.86
N TYR A 71 -0.77 -6.98 -16.19
CA TYR A 71 -1.20 -8.25 -16.76
C TYR A 71 -2.44 -8.77 -16.01
N THR A 72 -3.60 -8.73 -16.68
CA THR A 72 -4.91 -8.79 -16.01
C THR A 72 -5.32 -10.17 -15.45
N THR A 73 -4.71 -11.26 -15.91
CA THR A 73 -5.04 -12.63 -15.49
C THR A 73 -3.81 -13.34 -14.95
N PRO A 74 -3.87 -14.20 -13.92
CA PRO A 74 -5.06 -14.79 -13.32
C PRO A 74 -5.58 -14.08 -12.06
N ALA A 75 -4.89 -13.07 -11.52
CA ALA A 75 -5.29 -12.36 -10.30
C ALA A 75 -5.24 -10.84 -10.52
N MET A 76 -5.96 -10.09 -9.67
CA MET A 76 -6.16 -8.63 -9.87
C MET A 76 -4.95 -7.78 -9.49
N VAL A 77 -4.21 -8.20 -8.45
CA VAL A 77 -2.97 -7.60 -8.01
C VAL A 77 -2.20 -8.63 -7.19
N TYR A 78 -0.90 -8.78 -7.41
CA TYR A 78 -0.04 -9.71 -6.65
C TYR A 78 1.45 -9.45 -6.93
N TYR A 79 2.31 -9.80 -5.98
CA TYR A 79 3.74 -9.96 -6.20
C TYR A 79 4.04 -11.35 -6.80
N ALA A 80 4.76 -11.39 -7.92
CA ALA A 80 5.16 -12.60 -8.61
C ALA A 80 6.63 -12.98 -8.29
N PRO A 81 6.91 -13.93 -7.38
CA PRO A 81 8.28 -14.17 -6.89
C PRO A 81 9.28 -14.62 -7.96
N LYS A 82 8.81 -15.33 -9.00
CA LYS A 82 9.67 -15.83 -10.10
C LYS A 82 10.20 -14.72 -10.99
N SER A 83 9.34 -13.78 -11.37
CA SER A 83 9.70 -12.63 -12.23
C SER A 83 10.07 -11.39 -11.42
N LYS A 84 9.86 -11.43 -10.10
CA LYS A 84 10.04 -10.34 -9.14
C LYS A 84 9.27 -9.07 -9.54
N ASN A 85 8.07 -9.24 -10.09
CA ASN A 85 7.25 -8.10 -10.48
C ASN A 85 6.04 -7.98 -9.57
N VAL A 86 5.68 -6.75 -9.22
CA VAL A 86 4.29 -6.42 -8.91
C VAL A 86 3.49 -6.54 -10.20
N VAL A 87 2.44 -7.34 -10.17
CA VAL A 87 1.50 -7.52 -11.26
C VAL A 87 0.18 -6.87 -10.85
N THR A 88 -0.41 -6.07 -11.73
CA THR A 88 -1.77 -5.52 -11.53
C THR A 88 -2.57 -5.57 -12.83
N SER A 89 -3.86 -5.22 -12.74
CA SER A 89 -4.86 -5.42 -13.79
C SER A 89 -5.49 -4.11 -14.26
N LEU A 90 -6.13 -4.16 -15.43
CA LEU A 90 -7.02 -3.09 -15.89
C LEU A 90 -8.48 -3.51 -15.66
N TYR A 91 -9.28 -2.64 -15.04
CA TYR A 91 -10.69 -2.95 -14.71
C TYR A 91 -11.48 -3.47 -15.92
N HIS A 92 -11.31 -2.83 -17.08
CA HIS A 92 -12.07 -3.17 -18.28
C HIS A 92 -11.68 -4.54 -18.86
N GLU A 93 -10.46 -5.01 -18.59
CA GLU A 93 -9.96 -6.33 -19.00
C GLU A 93 -10.29 -7.44 -18.00
N LEU A 94 -10.78 -7.11 -16.80
CA LEU A 94 -11.16 -8.12 -15.81
C LEU A 94 -12.24 -9.07 -16.39
N PRO A 95 -12.18 -10.38 -16.06
CA PRO A 95 -13.30 -11.28 -16.31
C PRO A 95 -14.56 -10.84 -15.56
N ASP A 96 -15.70 -11.41 -15.95
CA ASP A 96 -17.00 -11.05 -15.37
C ASP A 96 -17.11 -11.38 -13.88
N GLU A 97 -16.46 -12.45 -13.42
CA GLU A 97 -16.50 -12.86 -12.00
C GLU A 97 -15.85 -11.81 -11.06
N PRO A 98 -14.60 -11.35 -11.28
CA PRO A 98 -14.05 -10.23 -10.52
C PRO A 98 -14.86 -8.93 -10.65
N LYS A 99 -15.43 -8.63 -11.83
CA LYS A 99 -16.33 -7.46 -11.99
C LYS A 99 -17.59 -7.61 -11.13
N ALA A 100 -18.16 -8.81 -11.05
CA ALA A 100 -19.34 -9.10 -10.24
C ALA A 100 -19.06 -8.89 -8.74
N PHE A 101 -17.87 -9.23 -8.26
CA PHE A 101 -17.43 -8.90 -6.91
C PHE A 101 -17.55 -7.39 -6.64
N PHE A 102 -16.94 -6.53 -7.46
CA PHE A 102 -16.99 -5.07 -7.24
C PHE A 102 -18.42 -4.52 -7.32
N ASN A 103 -19.21 -5.01 -8.28
CA ASN A 103 -20.60 -4.60 -8.45
C ASN A 103 -21.49 -5.01 -7.26
N THR A 104 -21.24 -6.17 -6.65
CA THR A 104 -22.02 -6.68 -5.50
C THR A 104 -21.82 -5.81 -4.26
N TYR A 105 -20.59 -5.34 -4.03
CA TYR A 105 -20.23 -4.62 -2.81
C TYR A 105 -20.26 -3.10 -2.94
N SER A 106 -20.49 -2.59 -4.15
CA SER A 106 -20.62 -1.16 -4.43
C SER A 106 -22.08 -0.76 -4.64
N ASP A 107 -22.38 0.53 -4.49
CA ASP A 107 -23.78 1.01 -4.59
C ASP A 107 -24.25 1.17 -6.05
N ASN A 108 -23.32 1.32 -6.98
CA ASN A 108 -23.55 1.40 -8.41
C ASN A 108 -22.27 1.04 -9.20
N ALA A 109 -22.37 0.97 -10.53
CA ALA A 109 -21.28 0.56 -11.41
C ALA A 109 -20.08 1.53 -11.39
N GLU A 110 -20.33 2.81 -11.17
CA GLU A 110 -19.32 3.85 -11.05
C GLU A 110 -18.53 3.69 -9.74
N ALA A 111 -19.23 3.43 -8.64
CA ALA A 111 -18.62 3.11 -7.35
C ALA A 111 -17.82 1.80 -7.42
N ALA A 112 -18.29 0.78 -8.16
CA ALA A 112 -17.53 -0.47 -8.39
C ALA A 112 -16.20 -0.23 -9.09
N LYS A 113 -16.20 0.64 -10.11
CA LYS A 113 -14.99 1.06 -10.81
C LYS A 113 -14.06 1.88 -9.92
N GLU A 114 -14.60 2.80 -9.13
CA GLU A 114 -13.79 3.60 -8.20
C GLU A 114 -13.20 2.70 -7.10
N PHE A 115 -13.96 1.73 -6.59
CA PHE A 115 -13.46 0.74 -5.63
C PHE A 115 -12.26 -0.03 -6.19
N PHE A 116 -12.35 -0.52 -7.43
CA PHE A 116 -11.19 -1.12 -8.10
C PHE A 116 -10.01 -0.15 -8.21
N ALA A 117 -10.27 1.09 -8.67
CA ALA A 117 -9.23 2.08 -8.91
C ALA A 117 -8.45 2.43 -7.62
N VAL A 118 -9.13 2.65 -6.51
CA VAL A 118 -8.46 3.09 -5.27
C VAL A 118 -7.62 1.98 -4.64
N PHE A 119 -8.06 0.72 -4.72
CA PHE A 119 -7.32 -0.40 -4.16
C PHE A 119 -6.29 -1.00 -5.13
N PHE A 120 -6.72 -1.42 -6.33
CA PHE A 120 -5.89 -2.25 -7.22
C PHE A 120 -4.96 -1.42 -8.12
N ASN A 121 -5.37 -0.20 -8.48
CA ASN A 121 -4.52 0.76 -9.20
C ASN A 121 -3.88 1.81 -8.26
N GLY A 122 -3.97 1.59 -6.95
CA GLY A 122 -3.50 2.51 -5.93
C GLY A 122 -2.90 1.73 -4.77
N PHE A 123 -3.69 1.55 -3.72
CA PHE A 123 -3.23 1.03 -2.43
C PHE A 123 -2.34 -0.22 -2.53
N TYR A 124 -2.80 -1.24 -3.25
CA TYR A 124 -2.15 -2.55 -3.29
C TYR A 124 -0.81 -2.57 -4.02
N ILE A 125 -0.49 -1.57 -4.86
CA ILE A 125 0.85 -1.54 -5.49
C ILE A 125 1.94 -1.45 -4.42
N ALA A 126 1.75 -0.62 -3.38
CA ALA A 126 2.68 -0.53 -2.26
C ALA A 126 2.68 -1.77 -1.36
N HIS A 127 1.52 -2.41 -1.21
CA HIS A 127 1.36 -3.67 -0.50
C HIS A 127 2.21 -4.77 -1.16
N GLU A 128 2.12 -4.93 -2.48
CA GLU A 128 2.90 -5.95 -3.20
C GLU A 128 4.41 -5.67 -3.20
N LEU A 129 4.83 -4.39 -3.18
CA LEU A 129 6.23 -4.04 -2.94
C LEU A 129 6.70 -4.49 -1.56
N GLY A 130 5.82 -4.47 -0.56
CA GLY A 130 6.04 -5.05 0.77
C GLY A 130 6.32 -6.54 0.71
N HIS A 131 5.51 -7.34 -0.01
CA HIS A 131 5.80 -8.75 -0.23
C HIS A 131 7.12 -8.96 -0.97
N GLY A 132 7.41 -8.13 -1.98
CA GLY A 132 8.70 -8.15 -2.65
C GLY A 132 9.89 -7.91 -1.71
N LEU A 133 9.71 -7.08 -0.68
CA LEU A 133 10.75 -6.82 0.32
C LEU A 133 10.95 -8.06 1.21
N VAL A 134 9.87 -8.69 1.66
CA VAL A 134 9.93 -9.96 2.41
C VAL A 134 10.64 -11.05 1.59
N ALA A 135 10.29 -11.17 0.31
CA ALA A 135 10.90 -12.11 -0.62
C ALA A 135 12.40 -11.84 -0.87
N ALA A 136 12.84 -10.58 -0.87
CA ALA A 136 14.27 -10.24 -0.97
C ALA A 136 15.10 -10.75 0.22
N TYR A 137 14.47 -11.00 1.36
CA TYR A 137 15.10 -11.68 2.50
C TYR A 137 15.08 -13.21 2.40
N GLY A 138 14.32 -13.77 1.46
CA GLY A 138 14.11 -15.21 1.31
C GLY A 138 13.14 -15.77 2.36
N LEU A 139 12.25 -14.93 2.88
CA LEU A 139 11.27 -15.30 3.89
C LEU A 139 9.94 -15.65 3.21
N SER A 140 9.34 -16.76 3.63
CA SER A 140 7.95 -17.13 3.37
C SER A 140 7.60 -18.18 4.42
N ASP A 141 6.71 -17.84 5.35
CA ASP A 141 6.27 -18.76 6.39
C ASP A 141 4.74 -18.89 6.32
N PRO A 142 4.22 -20.04 5.86
CA PRO A 142 2.79 -20.31 5.85
C PRO A 142 2.10 -20.12 7.21
N LYS A 143 2.85 -20.22 8.33
CA LYS A 143 2.32 -20.01 9.68
C LYS A 143 2.29 -18.55 10.11
N ALA A 144 2.79 -17.63 9.29
CA ALA A 144 2.87 -16.20 9.58
C ALA A 144 2.15 -15.33 8.55
N MET A 145 1.34 -15.90 7.65
CA MET A 145 0.70 -15.15 6.56
C MET A 145 -0.15 -13.99 7.08
N TYR A 146 -0.97 -14.17 8.13
CA TYR A 146 -1.78 -13.08 8.71
C TYR A 146 -0.91 -11.89 9.12
N ARG A 147 0.23 -12.19 9.76
CA ARG A 147 1.17 -11.18 10.21
C ARG A 147 1.84 -10.51 9.01
N GLU A 148 2.24 -11.28 8.01
CA GLU A 148 2.84 -10.74 6.80
C GLU A 148 1.88 -9.78 6.08
N GLU A 149 0.62 -10.18 5.85
CA GLU A 149 -0.43 -9.33 5.28
C GLU A 149 -0.61 -8.04 6.07
N LEU A 150 -0.65 -8.12 7.40
CA LEU A 150 -0.75 -6.94 8.27
C LEU A 150 0.47 -6.02 8.12
N GLU A 151 1.67 -6.59 8.10
CA GLU A 151 2.93 -5.86 7.97
C GLU A 151 3.02 -5.16 6.60
N VAL A 152 2.60 -5.81 5.51
CA VAL A 152 2.60 -5.20 4.18
C VAL A 152 1.47 -4.18 3.99
N ASN A 153 0.33 -4.35 4.66
CA ASN A 153 -0.72 -3.33 4.74
C ASN A 153 -0.23 -2.07 5.50
N LEU A 154 0.54 -2.25 6.57
CA LEU A 154 1.20 -1.14 7.28
C LEU A 154 2.24 -0.43 6.39
N ILE A 155 3.01 -1.16 5.59
CA ILE A 155 3.92 -0.57 4.59
C ILE A 155 3.13 0.29 3.61
N ALA A 156 2.06 -0.25 3.03
CA ALA A 156 1.24 0.47 2.06
C ALA A 156 0.62 1.74 2.66
N MET A 157 0.03 1.64 3.85
CA MET A 157 -0.55 2.77 4.57
C MET A 157 0.50 3.88 4.81
N ASN A 158 1.68 3.51 5.32
CA ASN A 158 2.73 4.48 5.65
C ASN A 158 3.38 5.06 4.39
N TYR A 159 3.52 4.29 3.31
CA TYR A 159 4.02 4.78 2.02
C TYR A 159 3.11 5.89 1.49
N TRP A 160 1.81 5.59 1.33
CA TRP A 160 0.85 6.53 0.79
C TRP A 160 0.66 7.76 1.68
N HIS A 161 0.72 7.59 3.00
CA HIS A 161 0.75 8.71 3.93
C HIS A 161 1.96 9.63 3.69
N SER A 162 3.14 9.04 3.50
CA SER A 162 4.40 9.80 3.35
C SER A 162 4.47 10.60 2.05
N VAL A 163 3.83 10.11 0.98
CA VAL A 163 3.73 10.84 -0.30
C VAL A 163 2.48 11.73 -0.38
N GLY A 164 1.78 11.96 0.73
CA GLY A 164 0.69 12.93 0.82
C GLY A 164 -0.66 12.47 0.28
N LYS A 165 -0.87 11.16 0.10
CA LYS A 165 -2.11 10.56 -0.44
C LYS A 165 -3.19 10.31 0.60
N THR A 166 -3.33 11.24 1.55
CA THR A 166 -4.29 11.13 2.66
C THR A 166 -5.74 11.07 2.19
N ALA A 167 -6.11 11.82 1.14
CA ALA A 167 -7.48 11.82 0.62
C ALA A 167 -7.82 10.48 -0.04
N GLU A 168 -6.88 9.89 -0.75
CA GLU A 168 -7.03 8.57 -1.37
C GLU A 168 -7.07 7.44 -0.34
N LEU A 169 -6.29 7.55 0.75
CA LEU A 169 -6.39 6.63 1.89
C LEU A 169 -7.75 6.71 2.60
N GLU A 170 -8.29 7.92 2.78
CA GLU A 170 -9.65 8.11 3.31
C GLU A 170 -10.70 7.48 2.38
N LYS A 171 -10.56 7.60 1.05
CA LYS A 171 -11.43 6.90 0.11
C LYS A 171 -11.36 5.38 0.27
N CYS A 172 -10.15 4.82 0.35
CA CYS A 172 -9.96 3.40 0.60
C CYS A 172 -10.66 2.95 1.89
N TYR A 173 -10.52 3.74 2.96
CA TYR A 173 -11.19 3.50 4.24
C TYR A 173 -12.72 3.46 4.12
N GLN A 174 -13.32 4.40 3.41
CA GLN A 174 -14.78 4.41 3.21
C GLN A 174 -15.27 3.19 2.41
N PHE A 175 -14.57 2.82 1.34
CA PHE A 175 -14.89 1.61 0.58
C PHE A 175 -14.71 0.33 1.42
N ALA A 176 -13.64 0.24 2.21
CA ALA A 176 -13.40 -0.90 3.11
C ALA A 176 -14.53 -1.04 4.16
N LYS A 177 -14.97 0.06 4.78
CA LYS A 177 -16.09 0.03 5.74
C LYS A 177 -17.41 -0.34 5.10
N ALA A 178 -17.69 0.20 3.91
CA ALA A 178 -18.89 -0.15 3.16
C ALA A 178 -18.90 -1.65 2.79
N PHE A 179 -17.75 -2.19 2.36
CA PHE A 179 -17.57 -3.62 2.09
C PHE A 179 -17.82 -4.47 3.34
N LEU A 180 -17.15 -4.14 4.46
CA LEU A 180 -17.28 -4.90 5.71
C LEU A 180 -18.68 -4.82 6.33
N GLY A 181 -19.45 -3.77 6.02
CA GLY A 181 -20.86 -3.68 6.39
C GLY A 181 -21.77 -4.65 5.62
N LYS A 182 -21.31 -5.18 4.47
CA LYS A 182 -22.06 -6.09 3.59
C LYS A 182 -21.55 -7.54 3.64
N VAL A 183 -20.28 -7.76 3.96
CA VAL A 183 -19.64 -9.08 3.94
C VAL A 183 -19.61 -9.73 5.33
N PRO A 184 -20.13 -10.96 5.49
CA PRO A 184 -20.06 -11.67 6.76
C PRO A 184 -18.62 -12.08 7.11
N ASP A 185 -18.31 -12.16 8.41
CA ASP A 185 -17.04 -12.71 8.89
C ASP A 185 -16.91 -14.17 8.40
N PRO A 186 -15.86 -14.50 7.62
CA PRO A 186 -15.67 -15.85 7.10
C PRO A 186 -15.15 -16.83 8.17
N VAL A 187 -14.74 -16.35 9.34
CA VAL A 187 -14.22 -17.17 10.43
C VAL A 187 -15.39 -17.91 11.09
N PRO A 188 -15.34 -19.25 11.18
CA PRO A 188 -16.34 -20.04 11.90
C PRO A 188 -16.50 -19.57 13.35
N SER A 189 -17.72 -19.55 13.86
CA SER A 189 -18.02 -19.07 15.22
C SER A 189 -17.42 -19.94 16.33
N ASP A 190 -17.01 -21.17 16.01
CA ASP A 190 -16.33 -22.11 16.90
C ASP A 190 -14.80 -22.02 16.81
N ALA A 191 -14.23 -21.21 15.90
CA ALA A 191 -12.80 -20.98 15.82
C ALA A 191 -12.34 -20.10 16.99
N THR A 192 -11.53 -20.68 17.89
CA THR A 192 -11.01 -19.97 19.08
C THR A 192 -9.83 -19.05 18.79
N ASP A 193 -9.16 -19.25 17.65
CA ASP A 193 -8.01 -18.45 17.21
C ASP A 193 -8.15 -18.10 15.72
N ARG A 194 -8.56 -16.85 15.46
CA ARG A 194 -8.72 -16.29 14.12
C ARG A 194 -7.41 -16.28 13.32
N ILE A 195 -6.30 -15.98 13.98
CA ILE A 195 -5.00 -15.84 13.31
C ILE A 195 -4.53 -17.21 12.86
N ALA A 196 -4.60 -18.21 13.75
CA ALA A 196 -4.31 -19.59 13.40
C ALA A 196 -5.25 -20.10 12.30
N TRP A 197 -6.54 -19.75 12.36
CA TRP A 197 -7.51 -20.13 11.32
C TRP A 197 -7.14 -19.53 9.97
N PHE A 198 -6.86 -18.22 9.90
CA PHE A 198 -6.44 -17.57 8.66
C PHE A 198 -5.19 -18.20 8.08
N ASN A 199 -4.15 -18.40 8.91
CA ASN A 199 -2.90 -19.01 8.47
C ASN A 199 -3.10 -20.43 7.93
N GLY A 200 -3.97 -21.22 8.58
CA GLY A 200 -4.31 -22.57 8.15
C GLY A 200 -5.10 -22.65 6.84
N HIS A 201 -5.87 -21.61 6.50
CA HIS A 201 -6.74 -21.58 5.31
C HIS A 201 -6.27 -20.60 4.23
N TYR A 202 -5.10 -19.97 4.39
CA TYR A 202 -4.62 -18.88 3.54
C TYR A 202 -4.74 -19.19 2.04
N TRP A 203 -4.24 -20.35 1.62
CA TRP A 203 -4.25 -20.75 0.21
C TRP A 203 -5.65 -21.07 -0.34
N GLU A 204 -6.59 -21.43 0.53
CA GLU A 204 -7.99 -21.66 0.17
C GLU A 204 -8.77 -20.35 0.08
N LEU A 205 -8.38 -19.35 0.87
CA LEU A 205 -8.99 -18.01 0.88
C LEU A 205 -8.64 -17.21 -0.37
N GLY A 206 -7.41 -17.30 -0.88
CA GLY A 206 -6.93 -16.56 -2.05
C GLY A 206 -7.89 -16.54 -3.26
N PRO A 207 -8.43 -17.69 -3.74
CA PRO A 207 -9.40 -17.72 -4.84
C PRO A 207 -10.82 -17.27 -4.45
N GLN A 208 -11.09 -16.94 -3.18
CA GLN A 208 -12.39 -16.51 -2.66
C GLN A 208 -12.33 -15.00 -2.32
N PRO A 209 -12.58 -14.10 -3.29
CA PRO A 209 -12.32 -12.67 -3.15
C PRO A 209 -13.09 -12.03 -1.99
N GLU A 210 -14.27 -12.53 -1.66
CA GLU A 210 -15.08 -12.06 -0.54
C GLU A 210 -14.43 -12.38 0.81
N LYS A 211 -13.98 -13.63 0.99
CA LYS A 211 -13.39 -14.08 2.25
C LYS A 211 -11.99 -13.50 2.43
N TYR A 212 -11.16 -13.54 1.40
CA TYR A 212 -9.84 -12.91 1.45
C TYR A 212 -9.96 -11.39 1.63
N GLY A 213 -10.87 -10.76 0.87
CA GLY A 213 -11.19 -9.35 0.99
C GLY A 213 -11.63 -8.95 2.39
N TYR A 214 -12.42 -9.77 3.09
CA TYR A 214 -12.78 -9.51 4.49
C TYR A 214 -11.54 -9.30 5.37
N PHE A 215 -10.54 -10.18 5.29
CA PHE A 215 -9.31 -10.03 6.07
C PHE A 215 -8.53 -8.78 5.65
N GLN A 216 -8.31 -8.58 4.35
CA GLN A 216 -7.57 -7.42 3.85
C GLN A 216 -8.21 -6.09 4.27
N PHE A 217 -9.53 -5.95 4.09
CA PHE A 217 -10.23 -4.73 4.44
C PHE A 217 -10.39 -4.56 5.96
N SER A 218 -10.52 -5.65 6.73
CA SER A 218 -10.54 -5.58 8.20
C SER A 218 -9.20 -5.09 8.76
N GLN A 219 -8.07 -5.59 8.24
CA GLN A 219 -6.74 -5.10 8.60
C GLN A 219 -6.54 -3.65 8.16
N PHE A 220 -6.96 -3.30 6.95
CA PHE A 220 -6.92 -1.92 6.48
C PHE A 220 -7.66 -0.97 7.44
N VAL A 221 -8.90 -1.31 7.82
CA VAL A 221 -9.72 -0.49 8.73
C VAL A 221 -9.07 -0.40 10.11
N ASP A 222 -8.60 -1.52 10.67
CA ASP A 222 -7.88 -1.52 11.95
C ASP A 222 -6.65 -0.60 11.90
N ILE A 223 -5.82 -0.73 10.87
CA ILE A 223 -4.65 0.12 10.65
C ILE A 223 -5.07 1.59 10.56
N TYR A 224 -6.10 1.90 9.79
CA TYR A 224 -6.55 3.27 9.57
C TYR A 224 -7.06 3.94 10.85
N GLU A 225 -7.80 3.20 11.69
CA GLU A 225 -8.44 3.70 12.91
C GLU A 225 -7.50 3.68 14.12
N ASN A 226 -6.64 2.66 14.25
CA ASN A 226 -5.95 2.34 15.50
C ASN A 226 -4.42 2.44 15.46
N HIS A 227 -3.80 2.57 14.28
CA HIS A 227 -2.33 2.62 14.17
C HIS A 227 -1.83 4.02 13.81
N PRO A 228 -0.74 4.49 14.44
CA PRO A 228 -0.17 5.76 14.07
C PRO A 228 0.39 5.70 12.65
N ARG A 229 0.03 6.69 11.83
CA ARG A 229 0.68 6.91 10.54
C ARG A 229 2.05 7.54 10.77
N VAL A 230 3.09 6.89 10.27
CA VAL A 230 4.48 7.34 10.39
C VAL A 230 5.08 7.55 9.01
N GLN A 231 6.23 8.21 8.95
CA GLN A 231 6.98 8.31 7.70
C GLN A 231 7.50 6.93 7.30
N ILE A 232 7.39 6.60 6.01
CA ILE A 232 7.71 5.27 5.49
C ILE A 232 9.18 4.91 5.72
N ASP A 233 10.09 5.88 5.63
CA ASP A 233 11.51 5.67 5.91
C ASP A 233 11.76 5.28 7.38
N GLU A 234 10.93 5.74 8.32
CA GLU A 234 10.98 5.33 9.73
C GLU A 234 10.46 3.90 9.90
N TYR A 235 9.30 3.60 9.32
CA TYR A 235 8.73 2.26 9.37
C TYR A 235 9.66 1.22 8.75
N LEU A 236 10.17 1.48 7.54
CA LEU A 236 11.05 0.56 6.81
C LEU A 236 12.36 0.28 7.57
N LYS A 237 12.93 1.26 8.29
CA LYS A 237 14.12 1.02 9.13
C LYS A 237 13.86 -0.06 10.18
N ASN A 238 12.75 0.08 10.91
CA ASN A 238 12.39 -0.88 11.96
C ASN A 238 12.03 -2.24 11.35
N TYR A 239 11.25 -2.24 10.27
CA TYR A 239 10.81 -3.46 9.61
C TYR A 239 11.99 -4.25 9.01
N ILE A 240 12.94 -3.59 8.36
CA ILE A 240 14.14 -4.22 7.81
C ILE A 240 14.96 -4.90 8.92
N VAL A 241 15.11 -4.28 10.09
CA VAL A 241 15.77 -4.90 11.25
C VAL A 241 15.04 -6.19 11.66
N GLN A 242 13.71 -6.16 11.72
CA GLN A 242 12.92 -7.35 12.04
C GLN A 242 13.07 -8.46 11.00
N LEU A 243 13.13 -8.13 9.70
CA LEU A 243 13.38 -9.12 8.64
C LEU A 243 14.79 -9.73 8.75
N GLU A 244 15.79 -8.91 9.10
CA GLU A 244 17.15 -9.39 9.35
C GLU A 244 17.25 -10.32 10.57
N GLU A 245 16.47 -10.06 11.61
CA GLU A 245 16.37 -10.94 12.77
C GLU A 245 15.66 -12.24 12.44
N ARG A 246 14.52 -12.19 11.73
CA ARG A 246 13.77 -13.37 11.28
C ARG A 246 14.62 -14.29 10.40
N LYS A 247 15.44 -13.73 9.51
CA LYS A 247 16.32 -14.50 8.62
C LYS A 247 17.42 -15.28 9.36
N LYS A 248 17.75 -14.90 10.59
CA LYS A 248 18.79 -15.57 11.41
C LYS A 248 18.24 -16.77 12.18
N GLN A 249 16.92 -16.91 12.29
CA GLN A 249 16.24 -18.00 12.99
C GLN A 249 16.06 -19.19 12.06
#